data_AF-A0A3N5UIG5-F1
#
_entry.id   AF-A0A3N5UIG5-F1
#
_cell.length_a   1.000
_cell.length_b   1.000
_cell.length_c   1.000
_cell.angle_alpha   90.00
_cell.angle_beta   90.00
_cell.angle_gamma   90.00
#
_symmetry.space_group_name_H-M   'P 1'
#
loop_
_entity.id
_entity.type
_entity.pdbx_description
1 polymer ?
#
loop_
_entity_poly.entity_id
_entity_poly.type
_entity_poly.pdbx_seq_one_letter_code
_entity_poly.pdbx_strand_id
1 'polypeptide(L)' 'MTEDVNPKAILDFLKPRLGARLKTWIEICTHCGMCADTCHFYLASGKDPKMIPSYKVRFLRDLLKKKGRV' A
#
# COMPACT_ATOMS: atom_id res chain seq x y z
N MET A 1 -20.28 12.19 -11.34
CA MET A 1 -19.75 11.32 -12.40
C MET A 1 -18.88 10.25 -11.75
N THR A 2 -19.49 9.18 -11.22
CA THR A 2 -18.73 8.00 -10.79
C THR A 2 -18.61 7.10 -12.00
N GLU A 3 -17.50 7.21 -12.72
CA GLU A 3 -17.14 6.22 -13.72
C GLU A 3 -17.13 4.83 -13.06
N ASP A 4 -17.74 3.84 -13.70
CA ASP A 4 -17.78 2.46 -13.21
C ASP A 4 -16.35 1.94 -13.05
N VAL A 5 -15.91 1.79 -11.80
CA VAL A 5 -14.54 1.35 -11.51
C VAL A 5 -14.42 -0.14 -11.82
N ASN A 6 -13.72 -0.49 -12.89
CA ASN A 6 -13.55 -1.89 -13.32
C ASN A 6 -12.53 -2.65 -12.45
N PRO A 7 -12.95 -3.66 -11.65
CA PRO A 7 -12.05 -4.42 -10.78
C PRO A 7 -10.97 -5.21 -11.53
N LYS A 8 -11.28 -5.68 -12.74
CA LYS A 8 -10.35 -6.45 -13.57
C LYS A 8 -9.21 -5.56 -14.07
N ALA A 9 -9.52 -4.33 -14.50
CA ALA A 9 -8.51 -3.37 -14.92
C ALA A 9 -7.53 -3.03 -13.78
N ILE A 10 -8.05 -2.90 -12.54
CA ILE A 10 -7.21 -2.71 -11.35
C ILE A 10 -6.28 -3.90 -11.14
N LEU A 11 -6.80 -5.12 -11.20
CA LEU A 11 -6.00 -6.33 -11.01
C LEU A 11 -4.93 -6.48 -12.09
N ASP A 12 -5.27 -6.24 -13.35
CA ASP A 12 -4.34 -6.34 -14.48
C ASP A 12 -3.23 -5.28 -14.36
N PHE A 13 -3.55 -4.08 -13.86
CA PHE A 13 -2.55 -3.06 -13.54
C PHE A 13 -1.64 -3.48 -12.38
N LEU A 14 -2.19 -4.07 -11.33
CA LEU A 14 -1.46 -4.42 -10.11
C LEU A 14 -0.60 -5.69 -10.27
N LYS A 15 -1.06 -6.68 -11.03
CA LYS A 15 -0.43 -8.00 -11.18
C LYS A 15 1.06 -7.96 -11.54
N PRO A 16 1.54 -7.18 -12.53
CA PRO A 16 2.97 -7.11 -12.85
C PRO A 16 3.79 -6.31 -11.82
N ARG A 17 3.15 -5.45 -11.02
CA ARG A 17 3.81 -4.54 -10.06
C ARG A 17 3.93 -5.16 -8.66
N LEU A 18 3.10 -6.17 -8.36
CA LEU A 18 3.08 -6.89 -7.09
C LEU A 18 3.86 -8.21 -7.16
N GLY A 19 5.18 -8.09 -7.13
CA GLY A 19 6.08 -9.23 -6.96
C GLY A 19 5.88 -9.93 -5.61
N ALA A 20 6.36 -11.18 -5.50
CA ALA A 20 6.19 -12.00 -4.30
C ALA A 20 6.67 -11.30 -3.02
N ARG A 21 7.84 -10.64 -3.07
CA ARG A 21 8.41 -9.89 -1.95
C ARG A 21 7.48 -8.79 -1.42
N LEU A 22 6.92 -7.98 -2.32
CA LEU A 22 6.04 -6.87 -1.94
C LEU A 22 4.74 -7.40 -1.32
N LYS A 23 4.18 -8.49 -1.86
CA LYS A 23 3.01 -9.16 -1.28
C LYS A 23 3.28 -9.62 0.15
N THR A 24 4.40 -10.31 0.36
CA THR A 24 4.81 -10.75 1.71
C THR A 24 4.95 -9.57 2.67
N TRP A 25 5.62 -8.49 2.27
CA TRP A 25 5.77 -7.30 3.13
C TRP A 25 4.44 -6.66 3.53
N ILE A 26 3.48 -6.58 2.59
CA ILE A 26 2.14 -6.05 2.87
C ILE A 26 1.34 -6.99 3.78
N GLU A 27 1.51 -8.30 3.63
CA GLU A 27 0.83 -9.31 4.44
C GLU A 27 1.34 -9.36 5.88
N ILE A 28 2.66 -9.29 6.10
CA ILE A 28 3.29 -9.36 7.44
C ILE A 28 3.24 -8.05 8.21
N CYS A 29 2.91 -6.93 7.57
CA CYS A 29 2.93 -5.63 8.23
C CYS A 29 1.91 -5.58 9.38
N THR A 30 2.41 -5.48 10.62
CA THR A 30 1.60 -5.38 11.86
C THR A 30 1.32 -3.95 12.29
N HIS A 31 1.67 -2.95 11.47
CA HIS A 31 1.56 -1.52 11.79
C HIS A 31 2.37 -1.07 13.02
N CYS A 32 3.48 -1.74 13.31
CA CYS A 32 4.38 -1.44 14.43
C CYS A 32 5.20 -0.13 14.29
N GLY A 33 5.28 0.46 13.10
CA GLY A 33 5.99 1.72 12.88
C GLY A 33 7.52 1.63 12.83
N MET A 34 8.14 0.45 12.98
CA MET A 34 9.61 0.29 12.93
C MET A 34 10.25 0.73 11.61
N CYS A 35 9.48 0.86 10.53
CA CYS A 35 9.94 1.37 9.25
C CYS A 35 9.96 2.90 9.14
N ALA A 36 9.49 3.63 10.17
CA ALA A 36 9.38 5.07 10.13
C ALA A 36 10.75 5.76 10.13
N ASP A 37 11.63 5.39 11.06
CA ASP A 37 12.93 6.06 11.26
C ASP A 37 13.90 5.86 10.10
N THR A 38 13.68 4.86 9.26
CA THR A 38 14.48 4.62 8.05
C THR A 38 13.97 5.40 6.84
N CYS A 39 12.80 6.04 6.91
CA CYS A 39 12.19 6.73 5.78
C CYS A 39 12.57 8.20 5.72
N HIS A 40 13.25 8.61 4.65
CA HIS A 40 13.62 10.02 4.42
C HIS A 40 12.41 10.96 4.38
N PHE A 41 11.28 10.55 3.81
CA PHE A 41 10.06 11.39 3.78
C PHE A 41 9.44 11.59 5.17
N TYR A 42 9.48 10.56 6.03
CA TYR A 42 9.03 10.69 7.41
C TYR A 42 9.92 11.67 8.19
N LEU A 43 11.24 11.56 8.02
CA LEU A 43 12.19 12.46 8.69
C LEU A 43 12.06 13.91 8.20
N ALA A 44 11.97 14.12 6.88
CA ALA A 44 11.89 15.45 6.27
C ALA A 44 10.56 16.18 6.55
N SER A 45 9.48 15.43 6.86
CA SER A 45 8.16 15.99 7.15
C SER A 45 7.95 16.36 8.63
N GLY A 46 9.00 16.36 9.44
CA GLY A 46 8.87 16.58 10.88
C GLY A 46 8.21 15.41 11.60
N LYS A 47 8.44 14.18 11.11
CA LYS A 47 7.89 12.94 11.66
C LYS A 47 6.37 12.82 11.53
N ASP A 48 5.78 13.28 10.42
CA ASP A 48 4.36 13.08 10.14
C ASP A 48 4.05 11.57 9.92
N PRO A 49 3.19 10.94 10.75
CA PRO A 49 2.82 9.54 10.59
C PRO A 49 2.23 9.18 9.21
N LYS A 50 1.65 10.14 8.49
CA LYS A 50 1.13 9.95 7.13
C LYS A 50 2.24 9.71 6.10
N MET A 51 3.47 10.12 6.42
CA MET A 51 4.63 9.95 5.55
C MET A 51 5.32 8.60 5.72
N ILE A 52 4.97 7.83 6.75
CA ILE A 52 5.50 6.48 6.98
C ILE A 52 5.18 5.58 5.77
N PRO A 53 6.15 4.81 5.26
CA PRO A 53 5.95 3.99 4.06
C PRO A 53 4.82 2.98 4.22
N SER A 54 4.71 2.33 5.38
CA SER A 54 3.62 1.38 5.67
C SER A 54 2.23 2.03 5.68
N TYR A 55 2.13 3.31 6.06
CA TYR A 55 0.86 4.04 6.03
C TYR A 55 0.38 4.25 4.60
N LYS A 56 1.30 4.62 3.69
CA LYS A 56 1.00 4.87 2.27
C LYS A 56 0.54 3.62 1.53
N VAL A 57 1.06 2.44 1.86
CA VAL A 57 0.70 1.18 1.18
C VAL A 57 -0.44 0.42 1.86
N ARG A 58 -0.97 0.90 2.99
CA ARG A 58 -2.03 0.22 3.75
C ARG A 58 -3.25 -0.11 2.90
N PHE A 59 -3.71 0.82 2.08
CA PHE A 59 -4.90 0.62 1.23
C PHE A 59 -4.72 -0.53 0.23
N LEU A 60 -3.48 -0.77 -0.21
CA LEU A 60 -3.17 -1.83 -1.17
C LEU A 60 -3.45 -3.21 -0.58
N ARG A 61 -3.28 -3.38 0.73
CA ARG A 61 -3.65 -4.61 1.44
C ARG A 61 -5.14 -4.91 1.28
N ASP A 62 -5.99 -3.92 1.50
CA ASP A 62 -7.45 -4.09 1.42
C ASP A 62 -7.89 -4.30 -0.04
N LEU A 63 -7.27 -3.59 -0.97
CA LEU A 63 -7.51 -3.74 -2.40
C LEU A 63 -7.16 -5.16 -2.91
N LEU A 64 -6.02 -5.70 -2.45
CA LEU A 64 -5.58 -7.05 -2.76
C LEU A 64 -6.52 -8.10 -2.17
N LYS A 65 -6.94 -7.93 -0.90
CA LYS A 65 -7.91 -8.82 -0.25
C LYS A 65 -9.26 -8.83 -0.97
N LYS A 66 -9.73 -7.67 -1.42
CA LYS A 66 -10.99 -7.52 -2.16
C LYS A 66 -10.88 -7.91 -3.63
N LYS A 67 -9.68 -8.24 -4.12
CA LYS A 67 -9.38 -8.54 -5.53
C LYS A 67 -9.82 -7.42 -6.47
N GLY A 68 -9.44 -6.18 -6.17
CA GLY A 68 -9.75 -5.02 -7.02
C GLY A 68 -11.17 -4.47 -6.89
N ARG A 69 -12.03 -5.06 -6.05
CA ARG A 69 -13.36 -4.51 -5.75
C ARG A 69 -13.23 -3.32 -4.80
N VAL A 70 -13.58 -2.13 -5.27
CA VAL A 70 -13.59 -0.86 -4.53
C VAL A 70 -14.98 -0.30 -4.43
#